data_AF-A0A8C6LFJ8-F1
#
_entry.id   AF-A0A8C6LFJ8-F1
#
_cell.length_a   1.000
_cell.length_b   1.000
_cell.length_c   1.000
_cell.angle_alpha   90.00
_cell.angle_beta   90.00
_cell.angle_gamma   90.00
#
_symmetry.space_group_name_H-M   'P 1'
#
loop_
_entity.id
_entity.type
_entity.pdbx_description
1 polymer ?
#
loop_
_entity_poly.entity_id
_entity_poly.type
_entity_poly.pdbx_seq_one_letter_code
_entity_poly.pdbx_strand_id
1 'polypeptide(L)' 'MSNNNAHSNLIIAQRTVKQLRVEANVRRIKVSQACADLKNFCLQNASRDPLLMGVPSSDNPFRPPKSCSLF' A
#
# COMPACT_ATOMS: atom_id res chain seq x y z
N MET A 1 -13.13 29.25 -34.38
CA MET A 1 -12.24 28.61 -33.38
C MET A 1 -12.87 27.42 -32.61
N SER A 2 -14.16 27.10 -32.76
CA SER A 2 -14.83 26.02 -31.99
C SER A 2 -14.47 24.58 -32.44
N ASN A 3 -14.15 24.38 -33.72
CA ASN A 3 -13.98 23.04 -34.31
C ASN A 3 -12.75 22.27 -33.81
N ASN A 4 -11.69 22.97 -33.40
CA ASN A 4 -10.45 22.36 -32.88
C ASN A 4 -10.64 21.76 -31.48
N ASN A 5 -11.52 22.35 -30.66
CA ASN A 5 -11.78 21.87 -29.31
C ASN A 5 -12.63 20.59 -29.31
N ALA A 6 -13.57 20.46 -30.25
CA ALA A 6 -14.32 19.21 -30.42
C ALA A 6 -13.41 18.04 -30.82
N HIS A 7 -12.42 18.30 -31.69
CA HIS A 7 -11.46 17.30 -32.13
C HIS A 7 -10.51 16.86 -31.00
N SER A 8 -9.96 17.79 -30.21
CA SER A 8 -9.12 17.43 -29.06
C SER A 8 -9.88 16.61 -28.01
N ASN A 9 -11.13 16.99 -27.71
CA ASN A 9 -11.98 16.25 -26.77
C ASN A 9 -12.31 14.84 -27.29
N LEU A 10 -12.52 14.66 -28.59
CA LEU A 10 -12.69 13.35 -29.21
C LEU A 10 -11.45 12.46 -28.99
N ILE A 11 -10.25 13.00 -29.20
CA ILE A 11 -9.00 12.25 -29.00
C ILE A 11 -8.82 11.85 -27.54
N ILE A 12 -9.14 12.73 -26.59
CA ILE A 12 -9.11 12.43 -25.16
C ILE A 12 -10.11 11.31 -24.84
N ALA A 13 -11.35 11.42 -25.29
CA ALA A 13 -12.37 10.40 -25.07
C ALA A 13 -11.96 9.03 -25.64
N GLN A 14 -11.38 9.00 -26.84
CA GLN A 14 -10.85 7.78 -27.44
C GLN A 14 -9.72 7.16 -26.60
N ARG A 15 -8.80 7.97 -26.05
CA ARG A 15 -7.75 7.48 -25.15
C ARG A 15 -8.34 6.92 -23.86
N THR A 16 -9.30 7.62 -23.25
CA THR A 16 -9.99 7.15 -22.05
C THR A 16 -10.70 5.82 -22.29
N VAL A 17 -11.43 5.67 -23.40
CA VAL A 17 -12.10 4.41 -23.74
C VAL A 17 -11.10 3.29 -23.94
N LYS A 18 -9.95 3.55 -24.59
CA LYS A 18 -8.87 2.56 -24.72
C LYS A 18 -8.34 2.12 -23.35
N GLN A 19 -8.12 3.07 -22.44
CA GLN A 19 -7.67 2.79 -21.07
C GLN A 19 -8.69 1.94 -20.29
N LEU A 20 -9.96 2.34 -20.30
CA LEU A 20 -11.03 1.62 -19.61
C LEU A 20 -11.20 0.20 -20.12
N ARG A 21 -11.00 -0.04 -21.42
CA ARG A 21 -11.01 -1.40 -22.00
C ARG A 21 -9.90 -2.26 -21.42
N VAL A 22 -8.71 -1.71 -21.20
CA VAL A 22 -7.61 -2.46 -20.56
C VAL A 22 -7.95 -2.76 -19.10
N GLU A 23 -8.40 -1.77 -18.34
CA GLU A 23 -8.76 -1.92 -16.92
C GLU A 23 -9.93 -2.88 -16.69
N ALA A 24 -10.92 -2.88 -17.59
CA ALA A 24 -12.05 -3.81 -17.54
C ALA A 24 -11.61 -5.27 -17.71
N ASN A 25 -10.55 -5.51 -18.50
CA ASN A 25 -9.98 -6.83 -18.76
C ASN A 25 -9.03 -7.34 -17.67
N VAL A 26 -8.80 -6.57 -16.59
CA VAL A 26 -7.99 -7.02 -15.46
C VAL A 26 -8.73 -8.13 -14.71
N ARG A 27 -8.06 -9.29 -14.57
CA ARG A 27 -8.57 -10.43 -13.80
C ARG A 27 -8.59 -10.08 -12.32
N ARG A 28 -9.80 -10.09 -11.73
CA ARG A 28 -10.01 -9.85 -10.29
C ARG A 28 -10.08 -11.17 -9.54
N ILE A 29 -9.65 -11.14 -8.28
CA ILE A 29 -9.87 -12.23 -7.32
C ILE A 29 -11.06 -11.90 -6.40
N LYS A 30 -11.58 -12.91 -5.71
CA LYS A 30 -12.65 -12.70 -4.72
C LYS A 30 -12.10 -11.88 -3.55
N VAL A 31 -12.91 -10.95 -3.05
CA VAL A 31 -12.54 -10.12 -1.88
C VAL A 31 -12.23 -11.01 -0.67
N SER A 32 -13.00 -12.07 -0.44
CA SER A 32 -12.75 -13.02 0.65
C SER A 32 -11.37 -13.67 0.56
N GLN A 33 -10.90 -14.01 -0.65
CA GLN A 33 -9.56 -14.56 -0.88
C GLN A 33 -8.49 -13.52 -0.54
N ALA A 34 -8.62 -12.31 -1.09
CA ALA A 34 -7.68 -11.22 -0.82
C ALA A 34 -7.57 -10.91 0.69
N CYS A 35 -8.70 -10.90 1.41
CA CYS A 35 -8.73 -10.70 2.86
C CYS A 35 -8.01 -11.82 3.61
N ALA A 36 -8.20 -13.08 3.20
CA ALA A 36 -7.52 -14.21 3.81
C ALA A 36 -6.00 -14.13 3.61
N ASP A 37 -5.56 -13.77 2.39
CA ASP A 37 -4.14 -13.61 2.06
C ASP A 37 -3.50 -12.49 2.88
N LEU A 38 -4.17 -11.34 3.00
CA LEU A 38 -3.71 -10.22 3.85
C LEU A 38 -3.61 -10.63 5.32
N LYS A 39 -4.63 -11.32 5.85
CA LYS A 39 -4.62 -11.80 7.24
C LYS A 39 -3.45 -12.75 7.47
N ASN A 40 -3.24 -13.71 6.57
CA ASN A 40 -2.16 -14.69 6.69
C ASN A 40 -0.80 -14.00 6.65
N PHE A 41 -0.61 -13.04 5.75
CA PHE A 41 0.61 -12.24 5.69
C PHE A 41 0.88 -11.51 7.01
N CYS A 42 -0.13 -10.84 7.58
CA CYS A 42 0.02 -10.17 8.86
C CYS A 42 0.37 -11.15 9.99
N LEU A 43 -0.30 -12.30 10.08
CA LEU A 43 -0.05 -13.29 11.14
C LEU A 43 1.36 -13.89 11.06
N GLN A 44 1.86 -14.16 9.84
CA GLN A 44 3.21 -14.70 9.65
C GLN A 44 4.29 -13.70 10.05
N ASN A 45 4.05 -12.40 9.83
CA ASN A 45 5.02 -11.34 10.11
C ASN A 45 4.83 -10.68 11.49
N ALA A 46 3.71 -10.92 12.16
CA ALA A 46 3.36 -10.34 13.46
C ALA A 46 4.48 -10.53 14.50
N SER A 47 5.08 -11.72 14.55
CA SER A 47 6.17 -12.03 15.49
C SER A 47 7.45 -11.23 15.25
N ARG A 48 7.63 -10.71 14.03
CA ARG A 48 8.80 -9.95 13.60
C ARG A 48 8.59 -8.45 13.67
N ASP A 49 7.37 -8.01 13.98
CA ASP A 49 7.03 -6.60 14.10
C ASP A 49 7.35 -6.11 15.53
N PRO A 50 8.40 -5.28 15.70
CA PRO A 50 8.80 -4.74 17.00
C PRO A 50 7.72 -3.90 17.67
N LEU A 51 6.83 -3.30 16.87
CA LEU A 51 5.76 -2.43 17.36
C LEU A 51 4.56 -3.23 17.87
N LEU A 52 4.37 -4.45 17.35
CA LEU A 52 3.28 -5.33 17.74
C LEU A 52 3.65 -6.21 18.95
N MET A 53 4.81 -6.87 18.89
CA MET A 53 5.26 -7.78 19.97
C MET A 53 6.00 -7.05 21.09
N GLY A 54 6.46 -5.83 20.82
CA GLY A 54 7.42 -5.14 21.68
C GLY A 54 8.84 -5.70 21.50
N VAL A 55 9.83 -4.88 21.81
CA VAL A 55 11.23 -5.28 21.87
C VAL A 55 11.80 -4.98 23.25
N PRO A 56 12.77 -5.78 23.74
CA PRO A 56 13.51 -5.47 24.94
C PRO A 56 14.13 -4.07 24.86
N SER A 57 14.24 -3.38 25.99
CA SER A 57 14.82 -2.03 26.02
C SER A 57 16.29 -1.98 25.58
N SER A 58 17.01 -3.11 25.57
CA SER A 58 18.38 -3.21 25.02
C SER A 58 18.41 -3.13 23.49
N ASP A 59 17.37 -3.66 22.84
CA ASP A 59 17.32 -3.84 21.38
C ASP A 59 16.60 -2.66 20.72
N ASN A 60 15.98 -1.78 21.52
CA ASN A 60 15.37 -0.55 21.04
C ASN A 60 16.43 0.53 20.80
N PRO A 61 16.71 0.92 19.54
CA PRO A 61 17.70 1.95 19.21
C PRO A 61 17.29 3.35 19.70
N PHE A 62 16.01 3.57 20.01
CA PHE A 62 15.49 4.84 20.53
C PHE A 62 15.45 4.91 22.05
N ARG A 63 16.05 3.93 22.74
CA ARG A 63 16.11 3.93 24.20
C ARG A 63 16.95 5.12 24.71
N PRO A 64 16.44 5.94 25.64
CA PRO A 64 17.25 6.95 26.31
C PRO A 64 18.46 6.30 27.01
N PRO A 65 19.65 6.93 26.97
CA PRO A 65 20.80 6.43 27.70
C PRO A 65 20.48 6.38 29.20
N LYS A 66 20.84 5.28 29.87
CA LYS A 66 20.72 5.22 31.33
C LYS A 66 21.65 6.27 31.91
N SER A 67 21.15 7.12 32.81
CA SER A 67 22.02 7.93 33.66
C SER A 67 22.87 6.98 34.51
N CYS A 68 24.18 7.03 34.31
CA CYS A 68 25.13 6.28 35.13
C CYS A 68 25.53 7.20 36.29
N SER A 69 24.89 7.04 37.45
CA SER A 69 25.34 7.68 38.69
C SER A 69 26.48 6.85 39.25
N LEU A 70 27.72 7.29 39.06
CA LEU A 70 28.86 6.77 39.79
C LEU A 70 28.83 7.41 41.18
N PHE A 71 28.48 6.63 42.21
CA PHE A 71 28.72 6.97 43.61
C PHE A 71 29.96 6.23 44.10
#